data_AF-A0A9D7YES3-F1
#
_entry.id   AF-A0A9D7YES3-F1
#
_cell.length_a   1.000
_cell.length_b   1.000
_cell.length_c   1.000
_cell.angle_alpha   90.00
_cell.angle_beta   90.00
_cell.angle_gamma   90.00
#
_symmetry.space_group_name_H-M   'P 1'
#
loop_
_entity.id
_entity.type
_entity.pdbx_description
1 polymer ?
#
loop_
_entity_poly.entity_id
_entity_poly.type
_entity_poly.pdbx_seq_one_letter_code
_entity_poly.pdbx_strand_id
1 'polypeptide(L)'
;MDKYKNKYRIPSARLRGYDYASEGAYFITICTHNREHFFGEIAEGKMQLNEIGILAEKYWAEIPDHFPDVELGNFVIMPNHTHGILIIKKSAGNDILSGDESPDGDSDGNPDENPWQSR
;
A
#
# COMPACT_ATOMS: atom_id res chain seq x y z
N MET A 1 4.63 -29.37 -10.47
CA MET A 1 4.77 -28.28 -9.49
C MET A 1 6.23 -28.20 -9.12
N ASP A 2 6.88 -27.09 -9.46
CA ASP A 2 8.33 -26.97 -9.37
C ASP A 2 8.78 -26.67 -7.93
N LYS A 3 9.80 -27.41 -7.47
CA LYS A 3 10.43 -27.22 -6.15
C LYS A 3 11.62 -26.28 -6.31
N TYR A 4 11.65 -25.17 -5.58
CA TYR A 4 12.85 -24.33 -5.45
C TYR A 4 13.54 -24.66 -4.14
N LYS A 5 14.83 -25.04 -4.18
CA LYS A 5 15.60 -25.49 -2.99
C LYS A 5 14.89 -26.58 -2.16
N ASN A 6 14.28 -27.56 -2.84
CA ASN A 6 13.55 -28.67 -2.21
C ASN A 6 12.33 -28.24 -1.35
N LYS A 7 11.83 -27.02 -1.51
CA LYS A 7 10.62 -26.52 -0.85
C LYS A 7 9.54 -26.19 -1.89
N TYR A 8 8.28 -26.49 -1.56
CA TYR A 8 7.14 -26.03 -2.34
C TYR A 8 7.07 -24.50 -2.21
N ARG A 9 7.12 -23.80 -3.35
CA ARG A 9 6.95 -22.34 -3.38
C ARG A 9 5.48 -22.04 -3.61
N ILE A 10 4.85 -21.36 -2.66
CA ILE A 10 3.52 -20.80 -2.88
C ILE A 10 3.71 -19.67 -3.91
N PRO A 11 3.01 -19.71 -5.07
CA PRO A 11 3.08 -18.61 -6.02
C PRO A 11 2.57 -17.32 -5.36
N SER A 12 3.10 -16.18 -5.82
CA SER A 12 2.64 -14.88 -5.33
C SER A 12 1.15 -14.73 -5.57
N ALA A 13 0.43 -14.18 -4.58
CA ALA A 13 -0.96 -13.78 -4.74
C ALA A 13 -1.10 -12.47 -5.55
N ARG A 14 0.02 -11.81 -5.87
CA ARG A 14 0.02 -10.56 -6.66
C ARG A 14 -0.37 -10.85 -8.11
N LEU A 15 -1.20 -9.98 -8.68
CA LEU A 15 -1.55 -10.02 -10.09
C LEU A 15 -0.30 -9.72 -10.92
N ARG A 16 0.05 -10.64 -11.83
CA ARG A 16 1.23 -10.48 -12.69
C ARG A 16 1.03 -9.30 -13.64
N GLY A 17 2.02 -8.41 -13.71
CA GLY A 17 2.00 -7.24 -14.59
C GLY A 17 1.22 -6.04 -14.04
N TYR A 18 0.68 -6.13 -12.82
CA TYR A 18 0.05 -5.00 -12.15
C TYR A 18 1.05 -4.27 -11.26
N ASP A 19 1.16 -2.96 -11.44
CA ASP A 19 1.96 -2.09 -10.57
C ASP A 19 1.12 -1.60 -9.39
N TYR A 20 1.41 -2.10 -8.19
CA TYR A 20 0.70 -1.72 -6.96
C TYR A 20 1.09 -0.34 -6.41
N ALA A 21 2.04 0.34 -7.06
CA ALA A 21 2.31 1.75 -6.82
C ALA A 21 1.47 2.68 -7.73
N SER A 22 0.72 2.13 -8.70
CA SER A 22 -0.15 2.93 -9.55
C SER A 22 -1.27 3.58 -8.75
N GLU A 23 -1.80 4.67 -9.29
CA GLU A 23 -3.03 5.29 -8.79
C GLU A 23 -4.16 4.27 -8.66
N GLY A 24 -4.98 4.42 -7.62
CA GLY A 24 -6.08 3.51 -7.35
C GLY A 24 -6.46 3.41 -5.88
N ALA A 25 -7.61 2.79 -5.62
CA ALA A 25 -8.09 2.48 -4.28
C ALA A 25 -7.72 1.04 -3.89
N TYR A 26 -7.03 0.90 -2.77
CA TYR A 26 -6.51 -0.36 -2.27
C TYR A 26 -7.15 -0.71 -0.93
N PHE A 27 -7.82 -1.85 -0.87
CA PHE A 27 -8.30 -2.42 0.40
C PHE A 27 -7.14 -3.15 1.10
N ILE A 28 -6.85 -2.75 2.33
CA ILE A 28 -5.74 -3.24 3.13
C ILE A 28 -6.30 -3.89 4.39
N THR A 29 -5.73 -5.04 4.74
CA THR A 29 -5.95 -5.68 6.04
C THR A 29 -4.60 -5.92 6.70
N ILE A 30 -4.42 -5.44 7.92
CA ILE A 30 -3.22 -5.68 8.72
C ILE A 30 -3.63 -6.50 9.94
N CYS A 31 -3.16 -7.73 10.03
CA CYS A 31 -3.40 -8.60 11.19
C CYS A 31 -2.23 -8.52 12.17
N THR A 32 -2.53 -8.56 13.46
CA THR A 32 -1.51 -8.76 14.50
C THR A 32 -0.91 -10.16 14.40
N HIS A 33 0.28 -10.32 14.97
CA HIS A 33 0.90 -11.63 15.09
C HIS A 33 -0.01 -12.58 15.88
N ASN A 34 -0.18 -13.80 15.38
CA ASN A 34 -1.07 -14.83 15.94
C ASN A 34 -2.51 -14.38 16.20
N ARG A 35 -2.96 -13.26 15.60
CA ARG A 35 -4.27 -12.65 15.85
C ARG A 35 -4.50 -12.30 17.34
N GLU A 36 -3.43 -11.95 18.06
CA GLU A 36 -3.51 -11.46 19.44
C GLU A 36 -4.21 -10.08 19.50
N HIS A 37 -4.98 -9.86 20.56
CA HIS A 37 -5.83 -8.68 20.72
C HIS A 37 -5.05 -7.45 21.20
N PHE A 38 -4.10 -6.98 20.38
CA PHE A 38 -3.26 -5.83 20.76
C PHE A 38 -4.00 -4.50 20.74
N PHE A 39 -5.10 -4.36 20.00
CA PHE A 39 -5.75 -3.06 19.81
C PHE A 39 -6.88 -2.78 20.81
N GLY A 40 -7.23 -3.75 21.66
CA GLY A 40 -8.31 -3.63 22.64
C GLY A 40 -9.27 -4.81 22.54
N GLU A 41 -10.54 -4.57 22.87
CA GLU A 41 -11.56 -5.61 22.91
C GLU A 41 -12.92 -5.11 22.44
N ILE A 42 -13.86 -6.04 22.25
CA ILE A 42 -15.26 -5.69 21.95
C ILE A 42 -16.08 -5.96 23.21
N ALA A 43 -16.69 -4.92 23.74
CA ALA A 43 -17.62 -5.00 24.86
C ALA A 43 -18.93 -4.32 24.46
N GLU A 44 -20.05 -4.98 24.76
CA GLU A 44 -21.41 -4.53 24.38
C GLU A 44 -21.56 -4.25 22.87
N GLY A 45 -20.86 -5.03 22.03
CA GLY A 45 -20.90 -4.89 20.57
C GLY A 45 -20.16 -3.65 20.04
N LYS A 46 -19.39 -2.96 20.87
CA LYS A 46 -18.58 -1.80 20.48
C LYS A 46 -17.10 -2.08 20.69
N MET A 47 -16.28 -1.60 19.76
CA MET A 47 -14.83 -1.65 19.91
C MET A 47 -14.41 -0.68 21.03
N GLN A 48 -13.70 -1.20 22.03
CA GLN A 48 -13.03 -0.42 23.07
C GLN A 48 -11.53 -0.49 22.81
N LEU A 49 -10.97 0.62 22.30
CA LEU A 49 -9.54 0.72 22.01
C LEU A 49 -8.75 0.83 23.31
N ASN A 50 -7.64 0.10 23.40
CA ASN A 50 -6.60 0.35 24.39
C ASN A 50 -5.60 1.40 23.87
N GLU A 51 -4.54 1.69 24.62
CA GLU A 51 -3.51 2.66 24.22
C GLU A 51 -2.89 2.37 22.85
N ILE A 52 -2.65 1.10 22.52
CA ILE A 52 -2.07 0.68 21.24
C ILE A 52 -3.10 0.87 20.11
N GLY A 53 -4.36 0.54 20.35
CA GLY A 53 -5.45 0.78 19.40
C GLY A 53 -5.63 2.27 19.08
N ILE A 54 -5.55 3.13 20.10
CA ILE A 54 -5.62 4.59 19.93
C ILE A 54 -4.43 5.09 19.09
N LEU A 55 -3.22 4.58 19.34
CA LEU A 55 -2.05 4.92 18.53
C LEU A 55 -2.19 4.41 17.08
N ALA A 56 -2.75 3.22 16.88
CA ALA A 56 -2.98 2.69 15.54
C ALA A 56 -3.99 3.57 14.76
N GLU A 57 -5.04 4.06 15.41
CA GLU A 57 -6.00 4.99 14.81
C GLU A 57 -5.33 6.33 14.46
N LYS A 58 -4.56 6.89 15.40
CA LYS A 58 -3.80 8.12 15.20
C LYS A 58 -2.86 8.00 14.00
N TYR A 59 -2.02 6.97 13.96
CA TYR A 59 -1.04 6.81 12.88
C TYR A 59 -1.68 6.49 11.55
N TRP A 60 -2.83 5.81 11.52
CA TRP A 60 -3.61 5.67 10.30
C TRP A 60 -4.05 7.04 9.78
N ALA A 61 -4.58 7.90 10.65
CA ALA A 61 -5.04 9.24 10.29
C ALA A 61 -3.90 10.16 9.83
N GLU A 62 -2.67 9.97 10.32
CA GLU A 62 -1.47 10.73 9.94
C GLU A 62 -0.84 10.29 8.60
N ILE A 63 -1.34 9.22 7.97
CA ILE A 63 -0.78 8.74 6.68
C ILE A 63 -0.72 9.86 5.62
N PRO A 64 -1.77 10.67 5.38
CA PRO A 64 -1.72 11.75 4.39
C PRO A 64 -0.69 12.84 4.72
N ASP A 65 -0.38 13.06 6.01
CA ASP A 65 0.64 14.03 6.43
C ASP A 65 2.05 13.57 6.06
N HIS A 66 2.28 12.25 6.02
CA HIS A 66 3.53 11.64 5.59
C HIS A 66 3.60 11.40 4.08
N PHE A 67 2.44 11.17 3.45
CA PHE A 67 2.31 10.83 2.04
C PHE A 67 1.22 11.69 1.39
N PRO A 68 1.55 12.91 0.89
CA PRO A 68 0.57 13.86 0.37
C PRO A 68 -0.27 13.36 -0.82
N ASP A 69 0.25 12.37 -1.56
CA ASP A 69 -0.44 11.74 -2.68
C ASP A 69 -1.37 10.59 -2.24
N VAL A 70 -1.58 10.39 -0.94
CA VAL A 70 -2.44 9.36 -0.38
C VAL A 70 -3.64 9.98 0.33
N GLU A 71 -4.83 9.52 -0.03
CA GLU A 71 -6.06 9.77 0.71
C GLU A 71 -6.54 8.53 1.47
N LEU A 72 -7.27 8.77 2.55
CA LEU A 72 -7.88 7.72 3.36
C LEU A 72 -9.35 7.56 2.99
N GLY A 73 -9.75 6.32 2.70
CA GLY A 73 -11.15 5.92 2.68
C GLY A 73 -11.60 5.36 4.04
N ASN A 74 -12.62 4.51 4.02
CA ASN A 74 -13.12 3.86 5.24
C ASN A 74 -12.02 3.08 5.97
N PHE A 75 -12.04 3.17 7.29
CA PHE A 75 -11.09 2.50 8.19
C PHE A 75 -11.83 1.97 9.42
N VAL A 76 -11.42 0.79 9.90
CA VAL A 76 -11.92 0.20 11.15
C VAL A 76 -10.82 -0.61 11.83
N ILE A 77 -10.77 -0.49 13.17
CA ILE A 77 -9.91 -1.30 14.03
C ILE A 77 -10.77 -2.35 14.73
N MET A 78 -10.32 -3.59 14.64
CA MET A 78 -10.82 -4.72 15.40
C MET A 78 -9.74 -5.13 16.41
N PRO A 79 -10.04 -5.94 17.44
CA PRO A 79 -9.08 -6.27 18.49
C PRO A 79 -7.69 -6.73 18.01
N ASN A 80 -7.65 -7.49 16.90
CA ASN A 80 -6.45 -8.13 16.38
C ASN A 80 -6.14 -7.83 14.90
N HIS A 81 -6.87 -6.92 14.27
CA HIS A 81 -6.59 -6.52 12.90
C HIS A 81 -7.22 -5.17 12.60
N THR A 82 -6.74 -4.54 11.53
CA THR A 82 -7.35 -3.33 10.99
C THR A 82 -7.72 -3.56 9.53
N HIS A 83 -8.78 -2.89 9.10
CA HIS A 83 -9.16 -2.80 7.69
C HIS A 83 -9.18 -1.35 7.28
N GLY A 84 -8.69 -1.04 6.10
CA GLY A 84 -8.70 0.31 5.59
C GLY A 84 -8.63 0.39 4.07
N ILE A 85 -9.03 1.53 3.54
CA ILE A 85 -8.86 1.86 2.12
C ILE A 85 -7.82 2.98 2.01
N LEU A 86 -6.75 2.73 1.26
CA LEU A 86 -5.81 3.78 0.84
C LEU A 86 -6.06 4.10 -0.63
N ILE A 87 -6.13 5.39 -0.94
CA ILE A 87 -6.34 5.88 -2.31
C ILE A 87 -5.04 6.58 -2.71
N ILE A 88 -4.28 5.96 -3.61
CA ILE A 88 -3.08 6.55 -4.19
C ILE A 88 -3.51 7.42 -5.36
N LYS A 89 -3.11 8.68 -5.37
CA LYS A 89 -3.33 9.62 -6.47
C LYS A 89 -2.10 9.72 -7.35
N LYS A 90 -2.31 10.14 -8.60
CA LYS A 90 -1.23 10.67 -9.41
C LYS A 90 -0.67 11.92 -8.73
N SER A 91 0.62 11.92 -8.42
CA SER A 91 1.32 13.17 -8.11
C SER A 91 1.09 14.10 -9.30
N ALA A 92 0.55 15.29 -9.06
CA ALA A 92 0.51 16.33 -10.08
C ALA A 92 1.97 16.72 -10.37
N GLY A 93 2.60 16.03 -11.32
CA GLY A 93 3.84 16.51 -11.90
C GLY A 93 3.57 17.93 -12.38
N ASN A 94 4.47 18.85 -12.05
CA ASN A 94 4.54 20.12 -12.75
C ASN A 94 4.78 19.81 -14.24
N ASP A 95 3.72 19.59 -15.01
CA ASP A 95 3.73 19.69 -16.46
C ASP A 95 3.95 21.18 -16.77
N ILE A 96 5.20 21.62 -16.63
CA ILE A 96 5.66 22.84 -17.25
C ILE A 96 5.59 22.55 -18.75
N LEU A 97 4.62 23.19 -19.39
CA LEU A 97 4.38 23.24 -20.83
C LEU A 97 5.69 23.11 -21.63
N SER A 98 5.98 21.92 -22.16
CA SER A 98 6.91 21.76 -23.28
C SER A 98 6.16 22.02 -24.58
N GLY A 99 5.91 23.30 -24.85
CA GLY A 99 5.76 23.76 -26.22
C GLY A 99 7.16 23.99 -26.79
N ASP A 100 7.68 23.04 -27.57
CA ASP A 100 8.25 23.35 -28.88
C ASP A 100 8.40 22.07 -29.71
N GLU A 101 8.05 22.14 -30.99
CA GLU A 101 8.12 21.04 -31.94
C GLU A 101 9.53 20.88 -32.56
N SER A 102 9.96 19.61 -32.66
CA SER A 102 10.77 18.98 -33.75
C SER A 102 12.30 19.20 -33.83
N PRO A 103 13.05 18.35 -34.57
CA PRO A 103 13.01 16.89 -34.70
C PRO A 103 14.41 16.21 -34.56
N ASP A 104 14.41 14.87 -34.60
CA ASP A 104 15.53 13.95 -34.91
C ASP A 104 16.65 13.68 -33.88
N GLY A 105 16.81 12.39 -33.52
CA GLY A 105 18.02 11.88 -32.88
C GLY A 105 17.85 10.51 -32.18
N ASP A 106 18.07 9.42 -32.92
CA ASP A 106 18.25 8.06 -32.38
C ASP A 106 19.33 7.99 -31.28
N SER A 107 19.06 7.27 -30.19
CA SER A 107 20.00 6.28 -29.62
C SER A 107 19.39 5.50 -28.45
N ASP A 108 19.69 4.20 -28.45
CA ASP A 108 19.20 3.17 -27.54
C ASP A 108 19.56 3.41 -26.06
N GLY A 109 18.56 3.29 -25.18
CA GLY A 109 18.70 3.39 -23.72
C GLY A 109 17.96 2.26 -22.99
N ASN A 110 18.72 1.43 -22.29
CA ASN A 110 18.37 0.21 -21.55
C ASN A 110 17.31 0.42 -20.42
N PRO A 111 16.26 -0.41 -20.27
CA PRO A 111 15.14 -0.14 -19.34
C PRO A 111 15.25 -0.75 -17.92
N ASP A 112 16.46 -1.08 -17.44
CA ASP A 112 16.62 -1.95 -16.26
C ASP A 112 17.10 -1.28 -14.96
N GLU A 113 16.53 -0.13 -14.56
CA GLU A 113 16.73 0.39 -13.19
C GLU A 113 15.44 0.99 -12.59
N ASN A 114 14.46 0.13 -12.28
CA ASN A 114 13.44 0.45 -11.25
C ASN A 114 13.75 -0.34 -9.97
N PRO A 115 14.19 0.31 -8.87
CA PRO A 115 14.61 -0.36 -7.63
C PRO A 115 13.50 -1.12 -6.91
N TRP A 116 12.23 -0.90 -7.28
CA TRP A 116 11.07 -1.43 -6.56
C TRP A 116 10.54 -2.76 -7.13
N GLN A 117 11.15 -3.30 -8.19
CA GLN A 117 10.68 -4.53 -8.86
C GLN A 117 11.33 -5.84 -8.38
N SER A 118 12.02 -5.89 -7.24
CA SER A 118 12.57 -7.15 -6.71
C SER A 118 12.00 -7.58 -5.36
N ARG A 119 10.79 -8.18 -5.37
CA ARG A 119 10.34 -9.15 -4.34
C ARG A 119 9.39 -10.21 -4.90
#